data_AF-A0A2P2QKT0-F1
#
_entry.id   AF-A0A2P2QKT0-F1
#
_cell.length_a   1.000
_cell.length_b   1.000
_cell.length_c   1.000
_cell.angle_alpha   90.00
_cell.angle_beta   90.00
_cell.angle_gamma   90.00
#
_symmetry.space_group_name_H-M   'P 1'
#
loop_
_entity.id
_entity.type
_entity.pdbx_description
1 polymer ?
#
loop_
_entity_poly.entity_id
_entity_poly.type
_entity_poly.pdbx_seq_one_letter_code
_entity_poly.pdbx_strand_id
1 'polypeptide(L)'
;MNVFDLQEWRRQNLTALYHEYLQMGYERPLWKAGSLPLGWAIFYNRTVFLDKKWHRLGLGYESEIEQADIQRAVVLHYDGVLKPWLDIGIGKYKRHWSKHVNHDHPHLQQCNIHE
;
A
#
# COMPACT_ATOMS: atom_id res chain seq x y z
N MET A 1 3.19 -2.28 -3.44
CA MET A 1 2.82 -2.48 -4.85
C MET A 1 3.10 -3.93 -5.16
N ASN A 2 2.19 -4.61 -5.85
CA ASN A 2 2.38 -5.99 -6.27
C ASN A 2 2.15 -6.05 -7.78
N VAL A 3 2.91 -6.89 -8.46
CA VAL A 3 2.72 -7.23 -9.88
C VAL A 3 2.40 -8.72 -9.92
N PHE A 4 1.30 -9.07 -10.57
CA PHE A 4 0.82 -10.44 -10.65
C PHE A 4 0.91 -10.95 -12.08
N ASP A 5 1.54 -12.10 -12.26
CA ASP A 5 1.44 -12.86 -13.50
C ASP A 5 0.08 -13.57 -13.54
N LEU A 6 -0.84 -13.04 -14.33
CA LEU A 6 -2.19 -13.59 -14.44
C LEU A 6 -2.27 -14.89 -15.24
N GLN A 7 -1.26 -15.22 -16.05
CA GLN A 7 -1.21 -16.52 -16.72
C GLN A 7 -0.80 -17.58 -15.70
N GLU A 8 0.25 -17.31 -14.94
CA GLU A 8 0.72 -18.21 -13.89
C GLU A 8 -0.30 -18.38 -12.76
N TRP A 9 -0.99 -17.30 -12.38
CA TRP A 9 -2.12 -17.34 -11.44
C TRP A 9 -3.19 -18.36 -11.86
N ARG A 10 -3.59 -18.29 -13.14
CA ARG A 10 -4.62 -19.21 -13.69
C ARG A 10 -4.08 -20.63 -13.79
N ARG A 11 -2.83 -20.80 -14.25
CA ARG A 11 -2.18 -22.11 -14.41
C ARG A 11 -2.08 -22.85 -13.08
N GLN A 12 -1.77 -22.14 -11.99
CA GLN A 12 -1.69 -22.70 -10.64
C GLN A 12 -3.03 -22.73 -9.90
N ASN A 13 -4.12 -22.25 -10.52
CA ASN A 13 -5.46 -22.16 -9.94
C ASN A 13 -5.50 -21.47 -8.56
N LEU A 14 -4.76 -20.36 -8.42
CA LEU A 14 -4.63 -19.66 -7.12
C LEU A 14 -5.95 -19.06 -6.62
N THR A 15 -6.92 -18.82 -7.50
CA THR A 15 -8.27 -18.39 -7.11
C THR A 15 -8.98 -19.45 -6.27
N ALA A 16 -8.88 -20.73 -6.62
CA ALA A 16 -9.51 -21.79 -5.84
C ALA A 16 -8.87 -21.91 -4.45
N LEU A 17 -7.53 -21.87 -4.40
CA LEU A 17 -6.78 -21.86 -3.14
C LEU A 17 -7.11 -20.64 -2.26
N TYR A 18 -7.30 -19.47 -2.88
CA TYR A 18 -7.75 -18.26 -2.19
C TYR A 18 -9.08 -18.49 -1.49
N HIS A 19 -10.07 -19.04 -2.20
CA HIS A 19 -11.39 -19.31 -1.62
C HIS A 19 -11.34 -20.35 -0.51
N GLU A 20 -10.49 -21.37 -0.63
CA GLU A 20 -10.29 -22.38 0.41
C GLU A 20 -9.79 -21.76 1.73
N TYR A 21 -8.69 -20.99 1.67
CA TYR A 21 -8.16 -20.31 2.86
C TYR A 21 -9.08 -19.22 3.41
N LEU A 22 -9.83 -18.55 2.52
CA LEU A 22 -10.83 -17.57 2.93
C LEU A 22 -11.95 -18.25 3.73
N GLN A 23 -12.47 -19.38 3.23
CA GLN A 23 -13.51 -20.15 3.91
C GLN A 23 -13.03 -20.67 5.28
N MET A 24 -11.82 -21.22 5.35
CA MET A 24 -11.21 -21.62 6.64
C MET A 24 -11.11 -20.44 7.62
N GLY A 25 -10.80 -19.25 7.11
CA GLY A 25 -10.72 -18.01 7.89
C GLY A 25 -12.07 -17.48 8.39
N TYR A 26 -13.17 -17.86 7.74
CA TYR A 26 -14.54 -17.57 8.23
C TYR A 26 -14.97 -18.57 9.30
N GLU A 27 -14.67 -19.85 9.10
CA GLU A 27 -15.04 -20.91 10.04
C GLU A 27 -14.22 -20.83 11.35
N ARG A 28 -12.99 -20.36 11.25
CA ARG A 28 -12.11 -20.10 12.39
C ARG A 28 -11.49 -18.73 12.18
N PRO A 29 -11.53 -17.82 13.18
CA PRO A 29 -10.95 -16.49 13.05
C PRO A 29 -9.41 -16.55 13.10
N LEU A 30 -8.82 -17.16 12.07
CA LEU A 30 -7.38 -17.38 11.90
C LEU A 30 -6.64 -16.06 11.65
N TRP A 31 -7.35 -15.05 11.13
CA TRP A 31 -6.77 -13.79 10.69
C TRP A 31 -7.48 -12.62 11.39
N LYS A 32 -6.68 -11.75 12.02
CA LYS A 32 -7.21 -10.55 12.70
C LYS A 32 -7.42 -9.37 11.74
N ALA A 33 -6.79 -9.39 10.56
CA ALA A 33 -6.72 -8.22 9.68
C ALA A 33 -6.59 -8.58 8.19
N GLY A 34 -7.62 -8.24 7.42
CA GLY A 34 -7.56 -7.98 5.98
C GLY A 34 -7.08 -9.12 5.08
N SER A 35 -6.74 -8.76 3.84
CA SER A 35 -6.29 -9.67 2.79
C SER A 35 -4.80 -10.03 2.85
N LEU A 36 -4.03 -9.41 3.75
CA LEU A 36 -2.57 -9.60 3.83
C LEU A 36 -2.18 -11.03 4.26
N PRO A 37 -2.75 -11.61 5.34
CA PRO A 37 -2.44 -12.98 5.75
C PRO A 37 -2.84 -14.01 4.69
N LEU A 38 -3.99 -13.81 4.03
CA LEU A 38 -4.43 -14.66 2.92
C LEU A 38 -3.43 -14.59 1.76
N GLY A 39 -3.00 -13.39 1.38
CA GLY A 39 -1.97 -13.21 0.36
C GLY A 39 -0.68 -13.95 0.71
N TRP A 40 -0.19 -13.85 1.95
CA TRP A 40 1.00 -14.58 2.39
C TRP A 40 0.86 -16.09 2.30
N ALA A 41 -0.31 -16.64 2.68
CA ALA A 41 -0.56 -18.08 2.59
C ALA A 41 -0.54 -18.57 1.12
N ILE A 42 -1.25 -17.85 0.24
CA ILE A 42 -1.42 -18.26 -1.17
C ILE A 42 -0.13 -18.10 -1.96
N PHE A 43 0.64 -17.04 -1.71
CA PHE A 43 1.90 -16.77 -2.41
C PHE A 43 3.13 -17.28 -1.67
N TYR A 44 2.99 -18.07 -0.61
CA TYR A 44 4.14 -18.62 0.10
C TYR A 44 5.05 -19.39 -0.86
N ASN A 45 6.33 -19.02 -0.90
CA ASN A 45 7.32 -19.56 -1.83
C ASN A 45 6.98 -19.40 -3.32
N ARG A 46 6.11 -18.44 -3.67
CA ARG A 46 5.67 -18.11 -5.04
C ARG A 46 5.82 -16.63 -5.37
N THR A 47 6.66 -15.91 -4.62
CA THR A 47 6.92 -14.49 -4.81
C THR A 47 8.36 -14.23 -5.24
N VAL A 48 8.55 -13.12 -5.93
CA VAL A 48 9.86 -12.53 -6.20
C VAL A 48 9.87 -11.13 -5.60
N PHE A 49 10.97 -10.77 -4.94
CA PHE A 49 11.12 -9.44 -4.38
C PHE A 49 11.30 -8.40 -5.48
N LEU A 50 10.50 -7.33 -5.42
CA LEU A 50 10.73 -6.14 -6.23
C LEU A 50 11.87 -5.30 -5.61
N ASP A 51 12.70 -4.71 -6.45
CA ASP A 51 13.69 -3.73 -5.99
C ASP A 51 12.95 -2.58 -5.26
N LYS A 52 13.47 -2.18 -4.10
CA LYS A 52 12.89 -1.13 -3.24
C LYS A 52 12.69 0.20 -3.97
N LYS A 53 13.47 0.48 -5.03
CA LYS A 53 13.31 1.66 -5.90
C LYS A 53 11.97 1.68 -6.63
N TRP A 54 11.30 0.54 -6.83
CA TRP A 54 9.96 0.54 -7.42
C TRP A 54 8.89 1.09 -6.46
N HIS A 55 9.07 0.87 -5.16
CA HIS A 55 8.04 1.18 -4.18
C HIS A 55 8.62 1.47 -2.79
N ARG A 56 8.60 2.75 -2.40
CA ARG A 56 8.94 3.17 -1.02
C ARG A 56 7.68 3.30 -0.18
N LEU A 57 7.49 2.34 0.71
CA LEU A 57 6.49 2.36 1.79
C LEU A 57 6.99 3.15 3.01
N GLY A 58 6.20 3.29 4.06
CA GLY A 58 6.60 3.85 5.35
C GLY A 58 6.36 5.34 5.52
N LEU A 59 5.94 6.08 4.48
CA LEU A 59 5.78 7.54 4.56
C LEU A 59 4.65 7.98 5.51
N GLY A 60 3.78 7.05 5.93
CA GLY A 60 2.75 7.30 6.95
C GLY A 60 3.15 6.87 8.37
N TYR A 61 4.39 6.44 8.58
CA TYR A 61 4.91 5.93 9.87
C TYR A 61 6.32 6.46 10.21
N GLU A 62 7.26 6.37 9.28
CA GLU A 62 8.69 6.59 9.50
C GLU A 62 9.06 8.05 9.23
N SER A 63 9.46 8.81 10.26
CA SER A 63 9.98 10.16 10.04
C SER A 63 11.38 10.18 9.44
N GLU A 64 12.19 9.11 9.50
CA GLU A 64 13.60 9.15 9.07
C GLU A 64 13.88 8.35 7.79
N ILE A 65 13.06 8.52 6.77
CA ILE A 65 13.32 7.96 5.45
C ILE A 65 14.40 8.80 4.74
N GLU A 66 15.43 8.13 4.23
CA GLU A 66 16.48 8.78 3.46
C GLU A 66 15.90 9.50 2.22
N GLN A 67 16.31 10.74 2.02
CA GLN A 67 15.84 11.54 0.88
C GLN A 67 16.18 10.90 -0.46
N ALA A 68 17.31 10.20 -0.55
CA ALA A 68 17.72 9.48 -1.75
C ALA A 68 16.74 8.35 -2.11
N ASP A 69 16.18 7.65 -1.12
CA ASP A 69 15.18 6.61 -1.36
C ASP A 69 13.87 7.20 -1.87
N ILE A 70 13.45 8.35 -1.33
CA ILE A 70 12.24 9.06 -1.79
C ILE A 70 12.42 9.54 -3.24
N GLN A 71 13.58 10.09 -3.58
CA GLN A 71 13.85 10.61 -4.93
C GLN A 71 13.98 9.51 -5.98
N ARG A 72 14.51 8.34 -5.61
CA ARG A 72 14.69 7.19 -6.51
C ARG A 72 13.45 6.30 -6.61
N ALA A 73 12.49 6.47 -5.72
CA ALA A 73 11.27 5.67 -5.70
C ALA A 73 10.35 6.02 -6.87
N VAL A 74 9.85 5.00 -7.57
CA VAL A 74 8.81 5.16 -8.59
C VAL A 74 7.45 5.43 -7.94
N VAL A 75 7.14 4.71 -6.86
CA VAL A 75 5.89 4.87 -6.10
C VAL A 75 6.21 5.18 -4.64
N LEU A 76 5.63 6.28 -4.13
CA LEU A 76 5.63 6.62 -2.71
C LEU A 76 4.32 6.16 -2.07
N HIS A 77 4.40 5.44 -0.96
CA HIS A 77 3.21 4.92 -0.27
C HIS A 77 3.16 5.41 1.17
N TYR A 78 2.14 6.22 1.43
CA TYR A 78 1.74 6.68 2.75
C TYR A 78 0.83 5.61 3.39
N ASP A 79 1.38 4.45 3.69
CA ASP A 79 0.67 3.28 4.24
C ASP A 79 0.15 3.49 5.66
N GLY A 80 0.81 4.32 6.46
CA GLY A 80 0.45 4.54 7.86
C GLY A 80 -0.62 5.58 8.16
N VAL A 81 -0.79 5.87 9.45
CA VAL A 81 -1.83 6.78 9.97
C VAL A 81 -1.50 8.25 9.72
N LEU A 82 -0.22 8.59 9.57
CA LEU A 82 0.25 9.96 9.33
C LEU A 82 0.09 10.34 7.85
N LYS A 83 -1.15 10.31 7.36
CA LYS A 83 -1.47 10.61 5.97
C LYS A 83 -1.14 12.08 5.65
N PRO A 84 -0.69 12.38 4.42
CA PRO A 84 -0.22 13.73 4.08
C PRO A 84 -1.35 14.78 4.03
N TRP A 85 -2.59 14.35 3.84
CA TRP A 85 -3.80 15.18 3.87
C TRP A 85 -4.36 15.41 5.27
N LEU A 86 -3.73 14.88 6.32
CA LEU A 86 -4.12 15.11 7.71
C LEU A 86 -3.14 16.06 8.39
N ASP A 87 -3.61 16.79 9.40
CA ASP A 87 -2.77 17.72 10.17
C ASP A 87 -1.59 16.98 10.82
N ILE A 88 -1.82 15.77 11.33
CA ILE A 88 -0.82 14.89 11.93
C ILE A 88 0.20 14.30 10.94
N GLY A 89 0.03 14.53 9.63
CA GLY A 89 0.94 14.02 8.61
C GLY A 89 2.36 14.56 8.73
N ILE A 90 3.35 13.77 8.32
CA ILE A 90 4.77 14.16 8.41
C ILE A 90 5.06 15.29 7.41
N GLY A 91 5.33 16.50 7.94
CA GLY A 91 5.45 17.72 7.15
C GLY A 91 6.39 17.61 5.94
N LYS A 92 7.61 17.06 6.13
CA LYS A 92 8.59 16.92 5.04
C LYS A 92 8.16 16.02 3.89
N TYR A 93 7.16 15.15 4.09
CA TYR A 93 6.62 14.31 3.01
C TYR A 93 5.34 14.85 2.39
N LYS A 94 4.66 15.83 2.99
CA LYS A 94 3.38 16.37 2.49
C LYS A 94 3.50 16.91 1.07
N ARG A 95 4.60 17.62 0.77
CA ARG A 95 4.85 18.24 -0.54
C ARG A 95 4.84 17.26 -1.72
N HIS A 96 5.25 16.01 -1.50
CA HIS A 96 5.25 15.01 -2.56
C HIS A 96 3.83 14.60 -2.98
N TRP A 97 2.86 14.74 -2.09
CA TRP A 97 1.44 14.52 -2.37
C TRP A 97 0.74 15.81 -2.81
N SER A 98 0.92 16.93 -2.08
CA SER A 98 0.16 18.17 -2.32
C SER A 98 0.39 18.77 -3.71
N LYS A 99 1.59 18.59 -4.30
CA LYS A 99 1.86 19.02 -5.69
C LYS A 99 0.94 18.39 -6.76
N HIS A 100 0.22 17.33 -6.42
CA HIS A 100 -0.72 16.64 -7.30
C HIS A 100 -2.18 16.90 -6.93
N VAL A 101 -2.43 17.74 -5.93
CA VAL A 101 -3.77 18.04 -5.43
C VAL A 101 -4.37 19.19 -6.22
N ASN A 102 -5.60 19.01 -6.68
CA ASN A 102 -6.38 20.11 -7.24
C ASN A 102 -7.07 20.88 -6.10
N HIS A 103 -6.45 21.95 -5.62
CA HIS A 103 -6.99 22.77 -4.52
C HIS A 103 -8.28 23.52 -4.88
N ASP A 104 -8.61 23.63 -6.18
CA ASP A 104 -9.88 24.22 -6.64
C ASP A 104 -11.04 23.22 -6.61
N HIS A 105 -10.78 21.95 -6.29
CA HIS A 105 -11.81 20.94 -6.25
C HIS A 105 -12.82 21.23 -5.12
N PRO A 106 -14.14 21.37 -5.41
CA PRO A 106 -15.13 21.84 -4.43
C PRO A 106 -15.20 21.01 -3.15
N HIS A 107 -15.01 19.69 -3.25
CA HIS A 107 -14.99 18.82 -2.08
C HIS A 107 -13.71 18.97 -1.23
N LEU A 108 -12.58 19.35 -1.84
CA LEU A 108 -11.33 19.55 -1.12
C LEU A 108 -11.29 20.91 -0.41
N GLN A 109 -11.95 21.93 -0.97
CA GLN A 109 -12.13 23.23 -0.30
C GLN A 109 -12.96 23.13 0.98
N GLN A 110 -13.79 22.09 1.11
CA GLN A 110 -14.53 21.79 2.35
C GLN A 110 -13.67 21.06 3.39
N CYS A 111 -12.47 20.63 3.00
CA CYS A 111 -11.49 20.00 3.88
C CYS A 111 -10.41 21.02 4.26
N ASN A 112 -9.71 20.80 5.38
CA ASN A 112 -8.56 21.62 5.82
C ASN A 112 -7.29 21.31 4.98
N ILE A 113 -7.43 21.30 3.65
CA ILE A 113 -6.38 20.96 2.69
C ILE A 113 -6.08 22.22 1.86
N HIS A 114 -5.12 22.99 2.35
CA HIS A 114 -4.69 24.24 1.74
C HIS A 114 -3.27 24.10 1.15
N GLU A 115 -2.90 25.03 0.27
CA GLU A 115 -1.57 25.10 -0.33
C GLU A 115 -0.48 25.47 0.69
#